data_AF-A0A136LN61-F1
#
_entry.id   AF-A0A136LN61-F1
#
_cell.length_a   1.000
_cell.length_b   1.000
_cell.length_c   1.000
_cell.angle_alpha   90.00
_cell.angle_beta   90.00
_cell.angle_gamma   90.00
#
_symmetry.space_group_name_H-M   'P 1'
#
loop_
_entity.id
_entity.type
_entity.pdbx_description
1 polymer ?
#
loop_
_entity_poly.entity_id
_entity_poly.type
_entity_poly.pdbx_seq_one_letter_code
_entity_poly.pdbx_strand_id
1 'polypeptide(L)'
;MAVNAFPGNLTPAFLDDVLAKSAEKGGDTLAQHTWAVVSRLADQYRLRPELAKQLGDDRLWHRLYWGCFLHDFGKAALGFQERLRQPKVSNAWSEGRQRHEVLSLAFADAAFPSKHPDRLPVIAVIIAHHKDFDGERADSIIHKYGGRKPDPQQEARVQFLIDQLNPELIRRLWRWFNEYGVPWSQALGFDQNDVFPSAVIEKPLTAENIRNALRDFSAYHLKRKDGDITISEIARDMHYRGLILTADHAASAGAPPFPPMRLTMEIASKPLEKNKQTPNPHQIQAANSLEGSAILTAPTGSGKTEAALMWAARQIQLRPAPRLFYTLPYQASMNAMADRLCDAFFGVELTNLVENQDITIQHSRATLKFYQDAMDSDSGAAEAPGASQRAREQTDKTRLNYYPIQVFSPYQMLKAAYQLKGYETACWLIITNALFIFDVNSTLIEP
;
A
#
# COMPACT_ATOMS: atom_id res chain seq x y z
N MET A 1 2.58 10.38 -19.72
CA MET A 1 3.36 9.18 -20.13
C MET A 1 2.88 8.01 -19.29
N ALA A 2 2.59 6.86 -19.89
CA ALA A 2 1.93 5.73 -19.22
C ALA A 2 2.75 5.26 -18.01
N VAL A 3 2.23 5.51 -16.81
CA VAL A 3 2.84 5.21 -15.50
C VAL A 3 3.12 3.70 -15.29
N ASN A 4 2.59 2.85 -16.18
CA ASN A 4 2.62 1.39 -16.09
C ASN A 4 3.21 0.70 -17.34
N ALA A 5 3.94 1.42 -18.21
CA ALA A 5 4.56 0.80 -19.38
C ALA A 5 5.72 -0.13 -18.97
N PHE A 6 5.74 -1.34 -19.52
CA PHE A 6 6.84 -2.29 -19.32
C PHE A 6 8.16 -1.71 -19.85
N PRO A 7 9.30 -1.96 -19.20
CA PRO A 7 10.60 -1.59 -19.74
C PRO A 7 10.97 -2.50 -20.91
N GLY A 8 11.08 -1.95 -22.14
CA GLY A 8 11.63 -2.66 -23.31
C GLY A 8 11.05 -4.06 -23.56
N ASN A 9 11.91 -5.08 -23.57
CA ASN A 9 11.57 -6.48 -23.87
C ASN A 9 10.86 -7.24 -22.73
N LEU A 10 10.50 -6.57 -21.63
CA LEU A 10 9.91 -7.20 -20.45
C LEU A 10 8.38 -7.34 -20.51
N THR A 11 7.78 -7.20 -21.69
CA THR A 11 6.35 -7.37 -21.93
C THR A 11 6.03 -8.83 -22.26
N PRO A 12 5.23 -9.55 -21.44
CA PRO A 12 4.78 -10.90 -21.76
C PRO A 12 3.57 -10.84 -22.70
N ALA A 13 3.80 -10.50 -23.98
CA ALA A 13 2.73 -10.31 -24.98
C ALA A 13 1.83 -11.55 -25.17
N PHE A 14 2.35 -12.75 -24.85
CA PHE A 14 1.57 -13.98 -24.84
C PHE A 14 0.57 -14.07 -23.69
N LEU A 15 0.37 -13.04 -22.86
CA LEU A 15 -0.65 -12.96 -21.79
C LEU A 15 -1.65 -11.80 -21.99
N ASP A 16 -1.62 -11.11 -23.13
CA ASP A 16 -2.46 -9.92 -23.37
C ASP A 16 -3.97 -10.22 -23.39
N ASP A 17 -4.38 -11.47 -23.63
CA ASP A 17 -5.76 -11.96 -23.57
C ASP A 17 -6.29 -12.23 -22.15
N VAL A 18 -5.41 -12.21 -21.13
CA VAL A 18 -5.77 -12.46 -19.73
C VAL A 18 -5.94 -11.12 -19.00
N LEU A 19 -7.16 -10.82 -18.57
CA LEU A 19 -7.52 -9.53 -17.98
C LEU A 19 -7.46 -9.55 -16.44
N ALA A 20 -7.01 -8.46 -15.84
CA ALA A 20 -7.13 -8.22 -14.40
C ALA A 20 -8.38 -7.39 -14.07
N LYS A 21 -8.71 -6.43 -14.94
CA LYS A 21 -9.82 -5.49 -14.78
C LYS A 21 -10.73 -5.51 -16.01
N SER A 22 -12.01 -5.23 -15.79
CA SER A 22 -12.98 -5.05 -16.86
C SER A 22 -12.67 -3.77 -17.66
N ALA A 23 -13.15 -3.67 -18.90
CA ALA A 23 -13.00 -2.47 -19.74
C ALA A 23 -13.49 -1.19 -19.04
N GLU A 24 -14.62 -1.26 -18.31
CA GLU A 24 -15.17 -0.14 -17.51
C GLU A 24 -14.25 0.33 -16.37
N LYS A 25 -13.25 -0.47 -15.99
CA LYS A 25 -12.32 -0.23 -14.87
C LYS A 25 -10.87 -0.09 -15.32
N GLY A 26 -10.65 0.28 -16.58
CA GLY A 26 -9.32 0.50 -17.17
C GLY A 26 -8.88 -0.58 -18.15
N GLY A 27 -9.47 -1.79 -18.11
CA GLY A 27 -9.14 -2.86 -19.06
C GLY A 27 -7.73 -3.45 -18.92
N ASP A 28 -7.07 -3.23 -17.78
CA ASP A 28 -5.70 -3.69 -17.54
C ASP A 28 -5.59 -5.22 -17.68
N THR A 29 -4.56 -5.67 -18.40
CA THR A 29 -4.17 -7.09 -18.45
C THR A 29 -3.62 -7.56 -17.10
N LEU A 30 -3.60 -8.88 -16.89
CA LEU A 30 -3.00 -9.49 -15.70
C LEU A 30 -1.54 -9.06 -15.52
N ALA A 31 -0.76 -9.10 -16.59
CA ALA A 31 0.64 -8.69 -16.55
C ALA A 31 0.81 -7.20 -16.23
N GLN A 32 -0.02 -6.32 -16.82
CA GLN A 32 0.05 -4.86 -16.56
C GLN A 32 -0.29 -4.52 -15.11
N HIS A 33 -1.34 -5.14 -14.57
CA HIS A 33 -1.73 -4.95 -13.17
C HIS A 33 -0.62 -5.45 -12.24
N THR A 34 -0.12 -6.67 -12.44
CA THR A 34 0.97 -7.21 -11.61
C THR A 34 2.22 -6.33 -11.69
N TRP A 35 2.60 -5.84 -12.88
CA TRP A 35 3.72 -4.90 -13.04
C TRP A 35 3.51 -3.60 -12.25
N ALA A 36 2.30 -3.03 -12.30
CA ALA A 36 1.96 -1.85 -11.52
C ALA A 36 2.07 -2.13 -10.00
N VAL A 37 1.60 -3.27 -9.52
CA VAL A 37 1.72 -3.68 -8.11
C VAL A 37 3.18 -3.82 -7.68
N VAL A 38 4.00 -4.57 -8.43
CA VAL A 38 5.42 -4.74 -8.07
C VAL A 38 6.22 -3.45 -8.23
N SER A 39 5.84 -2.55 -9.14
CA SER A 39 6.43 -1.22 -9.27
C SER A 39 6.12 -0.34 -8.06
N ARG A 40 4.87 -0.37 -7.56
CA ARG A 40 4.49 0.33 -6.32
C ARG A 40 5.16 -0.29 -5.10
N LEU A 41 5.39 -1.60 -5.08
CA LEU A 41 6.21 -2.25 -4.05
C LEU A 41 7.67 -1.78 -4.10
N ALA A 42 8.26 -1.69 -5.30
CA ALA A 42 9.63 -1.19 -5.50
C ALA A 42 9.80 0.25 -5.01
N ASP A 43 8.77 1.10 -5.20
CA ASP A 43 8.74 2.42 -4.59
C ASP A 43 8.81 2.34 -3.05
N GLN A 44 8.07 1.42 -2.41
CA GLN A 44 8.13 1.23 -0.96
C GLN A 44 9.51 0.73 -0.50
N TYR A 45 10.15 -0.16 -1.28
CA TYR A 45 11.50 -0.65 -1.04
C TYR A 45 12.52 0.48 -1.05
N ARG A 46 12.53 1.29 -2.12
CA ARG A 46 13.40 2.47 -2.25
C ARG A 46 13.18 3.50 -1.13
N LEU A 47 11.93 3.66 -0.68
CA LEU A 47 11.57 4.60 0.37
C LEU A 47 11.90 4.08 1.79
N ARG A 48 12.17 2.79 1.97
CA ARG A 48 12.41 2.15 3.28
C ARG A 48 13.53 1.10 3.24
N PRO A 49 14.78 1.49 2.93
CA PRO A 49 15.89 0.54 2.79
C PRO A 49 16.14 -0.27 4.07
N GLU A 50 16.03 0.35 5.25
CA GLU A 50 16.34 -0.30 6.54
C GLU A 50 15.20 -1.16 7.12
N LEU A 51 14.02 -1.23 6.47
CA LEU A 51 12.85 -1.90 7.04
C LEU A 51 13.07 -3.40 7.27
N ALA A 52 13.75 -4.07 6.35
CA ALA A 52 14.07 -5.51 6.45
C ALA A 52 14.89 -5.79 7.72
N LYS A 53 15.93 -4.99 7.94
CA LYS A 53 16.81 -5.08 9.11
C LYS A 53 16.09 -4.75 10.41
N GLN A 54 15.25 -3.71 10.41
CA GLN A 54 14.45 -3.31 11.60
C GLN A 54 13.46 -4.40 12.03
N LEU A 55 12.91 -5.16 11.08
CA LEU A 55 11.99 -6.26 11.36
C LEU A 55 12.71 -7.59 11.61
N GLY A 56 14.03 -7.64 11.50
CA GLY A 56 14.82 -8.88 11.60
C GLY A 56 14.46 -9.89 10.50
N ASP A 57 14.07 -9.42 9.32
CA ASP A 57 13.70 -10.24 8.17
C ASP A 57 14.42 -9.76 6.91
N ASP A 58 15.65 -10.22 6.70
CA ASP A 58 16.47 -9.84 5.55
C ASP A 58 15.80 -10.20 4.21
N ARG A 59 14.96 -11.24 4.20
CA ARG A 59 14.21 -11.74 3.03
C ARG A 59 12.84 -11.07 2.86
N LEU A 60 12.53 -10.01 3.61
CA LEU A 60 11.23 -9.32 3.61
C LEU A 60 10.80 -8.94 2.18
N TRP A 61 11.67 -8.23 1.47
CA TRP A 61 11.37 -7.72 0.12
C TRP A 61 11.29 -8.83 -0.92
N HIS A 62 12.11 -9.87 -0.78
CA HIS A 62 12.04 -11.06 -1.62
C HIS A 62 10.67 -11.77 -1.51
N ARG A 63 10.21 -12.01 -0.27
CA ARG A 63 8.91 -12.65 0.00
C ARG A 63 7.74 -11.79 -0.46
N LEU A 64 7.81 -10.48 -0.24
CA LEU A 64 6.80 -9.53 -0.73
C LEU A 64 6.75 -9.50 -2.26
N TYR A 65 7.89 -9.50 -2.93
CA TYR A 65 7.96 -9.50 -4.39
C TYR A 65 7.22 -10.71 -4.96
N TRP A 66 7.55 -11.93 -4.50
CA TRP A 66 6.89 -13.15 -4.99
C TRP A 66 5.42 -13.24 -4.58
N GLY A 67 5.07 -12.76 -3.38
CA GLY A 67 3.68 -12.61 -2.95
C GLY A 67 2.90 -11.69 -3.89
N CYS A 68 3.42 -10.49 -4.17
CA CYS A 68 2.84 -9.53 -5.12
C CYS A 68 2.80 -10.07 -6.55
N PHE A 69 3.81 -10.83 -6.99
CA PHE A 69 3.84 -11.37 -8.34
C PHE A 69 2.73 -12.42 -8.52
N LEU A 70 2.56 -13.32 -7.53
CA LEU A 70 1.63 -14.44 -7.60
C LEU A 70 0.21 -14.14 -7.13
N HIS A 71 -0.04 -13.03 -6.41
CA HIS A 71 -1.31 -12.79 -5.71
C HIS A 71 -2.56 -12.92 -6.58
N ASP A 72 -2.45 -12.49 -7.84
CA ASP A 72 -3.54 -12.40 -8.80
C ASP A 72 -3.55 -13.50 -9.87
N PHE A 73 -2.67 -14.50 -9.78
CA PHE A 73 -2.63 -15.60 -10.76
C PHE A 73 -3.97 -16.32 -10.89
N GLY A 74 -4.74 -16.40 -9.81
CA GLY A 74 -6.09 -16.96 -9.82
C GLY A 74 -7.12 -16.16 -10.64
N LYS A 75 -6.84 -14.90 -11.03
CA LYS A 75 -7.68 -14.16 -11.98
C LYS A 75 -7.69 -14.80 -13.37
N ALA A 76 -6.69 -15.63 -13.67
CA ALA A 76 -6.62 -16.39 -14.91
C ALA A 76 -7.72 -17.47 -15.04
N ALA A 77 -8.45 -17.79 -13.96
CA ALA A 77 -9.58 -18.73 -13.99
C ALA A 77 -10.61 -18.37 -15.08
N LEU A 78 -11.09 -19.38 -15.82
CA LEU A 78 -12.10 -19.21 -16.88
C LEU A 78 -13.33 -18.43 -16.37
N GLY A 79 -13.92 -18.86 -15.25
CA GLY A 79 -15.07 -18.17 -14.68
C GLY A 79 -14.80 -16.73 -14.21
N PHE A 80 -13.55 -16.38 -13.86
CA PHE A 80 -13.18 -15.00 -13.55
C PHE A 80 -13.06 -14.16 -14.83
N GLN A 81 -12.42 -14.70 -15.87
CA GLN A 81 -12.26 -14.04 -17.17
C GLN A 81 -13.60 -13.75 -17.86
N GLU A 82 -14.53 -14.70 -17.82
CA GLU A 82 -15.90 -14.53 -18.34
C GLU A 82 -16.62 -13.36 -17.65
N ARG A 83 -16.45 -13.20 -16.34
CA ARG A 83 -17.04 -12.11 -15.57
C ARG A 83 -16.53 -10.72 -15.98
N LEU A 84 -15.29 -10.64 -16.49
CA LEU A 84 -14.69 -9.37 -16.91
C LEU A 84 -15.11 -8.94 -18.31
N ARG A 85 -15.55 -9.89 -19.16
CA ARG A 85 -15.97 -9.63 -20.53
C ARG A 85 -17.41 -9.11 -20.58
N GLN A 86 -17.73 -8.36 -21.63
CA GLN A 86 -19.10 -7.92 -21.91
C GLN A 86 -19.70 -8.80 -23.02
N PRO A 87 -21.00 -9.14 -22.95
CA PRO A 87 -21.95 -8.80 -21.89
C PRO A 87 -21.69 -9.59 -20.60
N LYS A 88 -22.08 -9.03 -19.44
CA LYS A 88 -21.93 -9.70 -18.13
C LYS A 88 -22.89 -10.88 -18.05
N VAL A 89 -22.38 -12.10 -18.15
CA VAL A 89 -23.15 -13.35 -17.99
C VAL A 89 -22.95 -13.88 -16.57
N SER A 90 -24.04 -14.28 -15.91
CA SER A 90 -23.94 -14.97 -14.62
C SER A 90 -23.34 -16.35 -14.83
N ASN A 91 -22.32 -16.69 -14.04
CA ASN A 91 -21.66 -17.98 -14.08
C ASN A 91 -21.45 -18.55 -12.67
N ALA A 92 -21.16 -19.84 -12.58
CA ALA A 92 -20.94 -20.53 -11.30
C ALA A 92 -19.84 -19.87 -10.43
N TRP A 93 -18.88 -19.20 -11.06
CA TRP A 93 -17.87 -18.40 -10.36
C TRP A 93 -18.48 -17.18 -9.64
N SER A 94 -19.29 -16.40 -10.35
CA SER A 94 -19.93 -15.20 -9.83
C SER A 94 -20.99 -15.51 -8.78
N GLU A 95 -21.81 -16.53 -9.02
CA GLU A 95 -22.85 -17.00 -8.10
C GLU A 95 -22.24 -17.60 -6.83
N GLY A 96 -21.19 -18.41 -6.98
CA GLY A 96 -20.43 -18.96 -5.85
C GLY A 96 -19.60 -17.92 -5.08
N ARG A 97 -19.52 -16.67 -5.58
CA ARG A 97 -18.63 -15.61 -5.09
C ARG A 97 -17.21 -16.15 -4.84
N GLN A 98 -16.68 -16.80 -5.86
CA GLN A 98 -15.39 -17.49 -5.79
C GLN A 98 -14.23 -16.49 -5.69
N ARG A 99 -13.15 -16.93 -5.05
CA ARG A 99 -12.03 -16.11 -4.59
C ARG A 99 -10.79 -16.47 -5.39
N HIS A 100 -10.27 -15.49 -6.13
CA HIS A 100 -9.14 -15.69 -7.01
C HIS A 100 -7.85 -15.87 -6.20
N GLU A 101 -7.75 -15.21 -5.05
CA GLU A 101 -6.61 -15.31 -4.14
C GLU A 101 -6.35 -16.74 -3.66
N VAL A 102 -7.40 -17.58 -3.55
CA VAL A 102 -7.28 -18.98 -3.13
C VAL A 102 -6.69 -19.85 -4.25
N LEU A 103 -7.03 -19.56 -5.50
CA LEU A 103 -6.46 -20.26 -6.65
C LEU A 103 -4.99 -19.90 -6.85
N SER A 104 -4.60 -18.66 -6.56
CA SER A 104 -3.19 -18.22 -6.55
C SER A 104 -2.33 -19.03 -5.56
N LEU A 105 -2.90 -19.58 -4.49
CA LEU A 105 -2.18 -20.43 -3.53
C LEU A 105 -1.64 -21.72 -4.16
N ALA A 106 -2.31 -22.26 -5.18
CA ALA A 106 -1.83 -23.44 -5.89
C ALA A 106 -0.45 -23.19 -6.52
N PHE A 107 -0.28 -22.01 -7.13
CA PHE A 107 0.98 -21.60 -7.76
C PHE A 107 2.06 -21.33 -6.72
N ALA A 108 1.72 -20.67 -5.60
CA ALA A 108 2.67 -20.42 -4.52
C ALA A 108 3.18 -21.71 -3.89
N ASP A 109 2.30 -22.68 -3.62
CA ASP A 109 2.69 -23.99 -3.10
C ASP A 109 3.53 -24.80 -4.10
N ALA A 110 3.22 -24.72 -5.39
CA ALA A 110 3.99 -25.40 -6.43
C ALA A 110 5.39 -24.78 -6.64
N ALA A 111 5.48 -23.44 -6.56
CA ALA A 111 6.72 -22.68 -6.74
C ALA A 111 7.66 -22.81 -5.54
N PHE A 112 7.13 -22.80 -4.32
CA PHE A 112 7.91 -22.94 -3.09
C PHE A 112 7.59 -24.30 -2.44
N PRO A 113 8.50 -25.30 -2.53
CA PRO A 113 8.25 -26.62 -1.97
C PRO A 113 8.01 -26.62 -0.46
N SER A 114 7.38 -27.68 0.03
CA SER A 114 7.23 -27.94 1.46
C SER A 114 8.57 -27.81 2.18
N LYS A 115 8.57 -27.09 3.32
CA LYS A 115 9.75 -26.72 4.14
C LYS A 115 10.61 -25.57 3.61
N HIS A 116 10.32 -25.00 2.44
CA HIS A 116 10.99 -23.78 2.01
C HIS A 116 10.67 -22.61 2.98
N PRO A 117 11.67 -21.86 3.49
CA PRO A 117 11.45 -20.83 4.51
C PRO A 117 10.52 -19.71 4.05
N ASP A 118 10.49 -19.42 2.74
CA ASP A 118 9.68 -18.35 2.18
C ASP A 118 8.25 -18.76 1.81
N ARG A 119 7.94 -20.07 1.82
CA ARG A 119 6.64 -20.58 1.36
C ARG A 119 5.49 -20.00 2.17
N LEU A 120 5.56 -20.09 3.50
CA LEU A 120 4.49 -19.63 4.37
C LEU A 120 4.31 -18.10 4.36
N PRO A 121 5.38 -17.27 4.40
CA PRO A 121 5.27 -15.83 4.21
C PRO A 121 4.65 -15.42 2.86
N VAL A 122 5.04 -16.05 1.75
CA VAL A 122 4.46 -15.77 0.43
C VAL A 122 2.96 -16.11 0.41
N ILE A 123 2.58 -17.28 0.94
CA ILE A 123 1.17 -17.67 1.11
C ILE A 123 0.43 -16.65 1.97
N ALA A 124 1.03 -16.18 3.06
CA ALA A 124 0.43 -15.18 3.95
C ALA A 124 0.15 -13.86 3.21
N VAL A 125 1.09 -13.39 2.38
CA VAL A 125 0.91 -12.19 1.54
C VAL A 125 -0.25 -12.36 0.57
N ILE A 126 -0.34 -13.51 -0.10
CA ILE A 126 -1.43 -13.80 -1.04
C ILE A 126 -2.76 -13.91 -0.30
N ILE A 127 -2.83 -14.51 0.88
CA ILE A 127 -4.08 -14.57 1.64
C ILE A 127 -4.51 -13.17 2.12
N ALA A 128 -3.55 -12.33 2.50
CA ALA A 128 -3.82 -11.06 3.16
C ALA A 128 -4.30 -9.92 2.24
N HIS A 129 -4.23 -10.05 0.92
CA HIS A 129 -4.44 -8.93 -0.02
C HIS A 129 -5.91 -8.58 -0.31
N HIS A 130 -6.89 -9.42 0.05
CA HIS A 130 -8.30 -9.14 -0.31
C HIS A 130 -9.28 -9.07 0.87
N LYS A 131 -9.45 -10.12 1.67
CA LYS A 131 -10.31 -10.11 2.86
C LYS A 131 -9.71 -10.96 3.97
N ASP A 132 -10.24 -10.78 5.19
CA ASP A 132 -9.78 -11.50 6.36
C ASP A 132 -9.85 -13.02 6.14
N PHE A 133 -8.76 -13.68 6.50
CA PHE A 133 -8.65 -15.14 6.44
C PHE A 133 -9.71 -15.83 7.31
N ASP A 134 -9.98 -15.21 8.46
CA ASP A 134 -10.89 -15.67 9.50
C ASP A 134 -11.75 -14.51 9.98
N GLY A 135 -13.01 -14.77 10.26
CA GLY A 135 -13.99 -13.78 10.70
C GLY A 135 -15.38 -14.39 10.81
N GLU A 136 -16.25 -13.76 11.61
CA GLU A 136 -17.62 -14.23 11.89
C GLU A 136 -18.53 -14.30 10.65
N ARG A 137 -18.07 -13.79 9.51
CA ARG A 137 -18.82 -13.79 8.28
C ARG A 137 -18.57 -15.09 7.51
N ALA A 138 -19.65 -15.67 7.01
CA ALA A 138 -19.65 -16.84 6.13
C ALA A 138 -18.86 -16.65 4.81
N ASP A 139 -18.29 -15.46 4.55
CA ASP A 139 -17.46 -15.18 3.38
C ASP A 139 -15.95 -15.23 3.64
N SER A 140 -15.50 -15.55 4.86
CA SER A 140 -14.07 -15.75 5.17
C SER A 140 -13.48 -16.94 4.40
N ILE A 141 -12.16 -16.93 4.21
CA ILE A 141 -11.46 -17.96 3.43
C ILE A 141 -11.60 -19.32 4.13
N ILE A 142 -11.40 -19.38 5.45
CA ILE A 142 -11.47 -20.63 6.21
C ILE A 142 -12.87 -21.25 6.18
N HIS A 143 -13.95 -20.44 6.22
CA HIS A 143 -15.32 -20.97 6.15
C HIS A 143 -15.68 -21.48 4.76
N LYS A 144 -15.15 -20.86 3.70
CA LYS A 144 -15.50 -21.23 2.31
C LYS A 144 -14.68 -22.38 1.73
N TYR A 145 -13.39 -22.46 2.04
CA TYR A 145 -12.46 -23.39 1.40
C TYR A 145 -11.81 -24.37 2.38
N GLY A 146 -12.12 -24.24 3.67
CA GLY A 146 -11.59 -25.09 4.71
C GLY A 146 -10.19 -24.69 5.16
N GLY A 147 -9.80 -25.26 6.30
CA GLY A 147 -8.48 -25.07 6.90
C GLY A 147 -7.77 -26.39 7.13
N ARG A 148 -7.48 -26.74 8.39
CA ARG A 148 -6.84 -28.02 8.73
C ARG A 148 -7.71 -29.26 8.43
N LYS A 149 -9.03 -29.13 8.54
CA LYS A 149 -10.00 -30.21 8.31
C LYS A 149 -11.15 -29.67 7.45
N PRO A 150 -11.01 -29.70 6.11
CA PRO A 150 -12.08 -29.28 5.23
C PRO A 150 -13.25 -30.28 5.25
N ASP A 151 -14.47 -29.80 5.05
CA ASP A 151 -15.63 -30.64 4.79
C ASP A 151 -15.75 -31.02 3.28
N PRO A 152 -16.55 -32.02 2.90
CA PRO A 152 -16.68 -32.43 1.49
C PRO A 152 -17.14 -31.32 0.54
N GLN A 153 -17.92 -30.34 1.03
CA GLN A 153 -18.37 -29.21 0.23
C GLN A 153 -17.23 -28.22 -0.04
N GLN A 154 -16.39 -27.96 0.97
CA GLN A 154 -15.18 -27.16 0.85
C GLN A 154 -14.18 -27.81 -0.10
N GLU A 155 -13.99 -29.13 -0.01
CA GLU A 155 -13.13 -29.87 -0.95
C GLU A 155 -13.64 -29.76 -2.39
N ALA A 156 -14.94 -29.94 -2.62
CA ALA A 156 -15.56 -29.76 -3.93
C ALA A 156 -15.39 -28.33 -4.47
N ARG A 157 -15.44 -27.31 -3.60
CA ARG A 157 -15.17 -25.91 -3.99
C ARG A 157 -13.72 -25.69 -4.40
N VAL A 158 -12.75 -26.26 -3.68
CA VAL A 158 -11.33 -26.18 -4.05
C VAL A 158 -11.07 -26.90 -5.37
N GLN A 159 -11.67 -28.07 -5.56
CA GLN A 159 -11.58 -28.79 -6.83
C GLN A 159 -12.16 -27.97 -7.99
N PHE A 160 -13.35 -27.39 -7.78
CA PHE A 160 -13.96 -26.48 -8.76
C PHE A 160 -13.02 -25.35 -9.20
N LEU A 161 -12.25 -24.74 -8.27
CA LEU A 161 -11.30 -23.69 -8.62
C LEU A 161 -10.18 -24.16 -9.55
N ILE A 162 -9.62 -25.35 -9.29
CA ILE A 162 -8.57 -25.95 -10.12
C ILE A 162 -9.12 -26.30 -11.51
N ASP A 163 -10.35 -26.80 -11.58
CA ASP A 163 -11.01 -27.15 -12.85
C ASP A 163 -11.25 -25.92 -13.76
N GLN A 164 -11.16 -24.69 -13.21
CA GLN A 164 -11.22 -23.46 -14.01
C GLN A 164 -9.91 -23.14 -14.74
N LEU A 165 -8.83 -23.88 -14.50
CA LEU A 165 -7.54 -23.65 -15.16
C LEU A 165 -7.34 -24.61 -16.34
N ASN A 166 -7.10 -24.05 -17.52
CA ASN A 166 -6.71 -24.82 -18.69
C ASN A 166 -5.20 -25.16 -18.64
N PRO A 167 -4.78 -26.39 -18.97
CA PRO A 167 -3.36 -26.75 -19.10
C PRO A 167 -2.52 -25.78 -19.94
N GLU A 168 -3.06 -25.26 -21.05
CA GLU A 168 -2.35 -24.28 -21.88
C GLU A 168 -2.09 -22.97 -21.14
N LEU A 169 -3.06 -22.51 -20.36
CA LEU A 169 -2.92 -21.30 -19.56
C LEU A 169 -1.93 -21.50 -18.41
N ILE A 170 -1.92 -22.69 -17.79
CA ILE A 170 -0.93 -23.05 -16.77
C ILE A 170 0.49 -22.98 -17.35
N ARG A 171 0.71 -23.52 -18.56
CA ARG A 171 2.01 -23.40 -19.26
C ARG A 171 2.41 -21.96 -19.49
N ARG A 172 1.49 -21.13 -20.00
CA ARG A 172 1.73 -19.69 -20.21
C ARG A 172 2.07 -18.96 -18.91
N LEU A 173 1.40 -19.26 -17.80
CA LEU A 173 1.69 -18.68 -16.49
C LEU A 173 3.05 -19.14 -15.93
N TRP A 174 3.41 -20.42 -16.08
CA TRP A 174 4.73 -20.91 -15.68
C TRP A 174 5.85 -20.34 -16.55
N ARG A 175 5.61 -20.19 -17.85
CA ARG A 175 6.51 -19.48 -18.75
C ARG A 175 6.74 -18.05 -18.28
N TRP A 176 5.67 -17.32 -17.94
CA TRP A 176 5.77 -15.97 -17.40
C TRP A 176 6.56 -15.92 -16.09
N PHE A 177 6.28 -16.84 -15.17
CA PHE A 177 7.01 -16.97 -13.91
C PHE A 177 8.52 -17.19 -14.12
N ASN A 178 8.89 -18.14 -15.00
CA ASN A 178 10.28 -18.52 -15.24
C ASN A 178 11.05 -17.49 -16.09
N GLU A 179 10.44 -16.94 -17.14
CA GLU A 179 11.11 -16.02 -18.07
C GLU A 179 11.13 -14.57 -17.56
N TYR A 180 10.12 -14.11 -16.80
CA TYR A 180 9.99 -12.69 -16.42
C TYR A 180 10.09 -12.46 -14.91
N GLY A 181 9.85 -13.46 -14.07
CA GLY A 181 9.87 -13.30 -12.62
C GLY A 181 11.19 -12.72 -12.08
N VAL A 182 12.33 -13.22 -12.57
CA VAL A 182 13.66 -12.69 -12.17
C VAL A 182 14.00 -11.37 -12.87
N PRO A 183 13.87 -11.24 -14.20
CA PRO A 183 14.20 -9.98 -14.88
C PRO A 183 13.38 -8.78 -14.39
N TRP A 184 12.10 -8.97 -14.02
CA TRP A 184 11.28 -7.90 -13.44
C TRP A 184 11.81 -7.44 -12.08
N SER A 185 12.21 -8.38 -11.22
CA SER A 185 12.81 -8.08 -9.92
C SER A 185 14.10 -7.26 -10.09
N GLN A 186 14.96 -7.66 -11.03
CA GLN A 186 16.21 -6.96 -11.36
C GLN A 186 15.97 -5.56 -11.92
N ALA A 187 15.00 -5.42 -12.84
CA ALA A 187 14.65 -4.12 -13.43
C ALA A 187 14.09 -3.13 -12.39
N LEU A 188 13.46 -3.64 -11.32
CA LEU A 188 12.93 -2.85 -10.21
C LEU A 188 13.95 -2.60 -9.09
N GLY A 189 15.16 -3.17 -9.20
CA GLY A 189 16.28 -2.90 -8.29
C GLY A 189 16.27 -3.68 -6.98
N PHE A 190 15.52 -4.78 -6.86
CA PHE A 190 15.58 -5.66 -5.68
C PHE A 190 16.92 -6.42 -5.62
N ASP A 191 17.43 -6.67 -4.41
CA ASP A 191 18.71 -7.37 -4.17
C ASP A 191 18.66 -8.84 -4.66
N GLN A 192 19.76 -9.27 -5.28
CA GLN A 192 19.91 -10.54 -5.99
C GLN A 192 20.28 -11.72 -5.07
N ASN A 193 20.67 -11.46 -3.83
CA ASN A 193 21.31 -12.47 -2.98
C ASN A 193 20.35 -13.43 -2.28
N ASP A 194 19.04 -13.27 -2.45
CA ASP A 194 18.05 -14.12 -1.80
C ASP A 194 17.50 -15.20 -2.74
N VAL A 195 18.11 -16.39 -2.63
CA VAL A 195 17.70 -17.72 -3.12
C VAL A 195 16.41 -17.71 -3.94
N PHE A 196 16.56 -17.76 -5.26
CA PHE A 196 15.49 -17.95 -6.23
C PHE A 196 14.73 -19.26 -5.98
N PRO A 197 13.43 -19.35 -6.31
CA PRO A 197 12.89 -20.65 -6.66
C PRO A 197 13.71 -21.15 -7.85
N SER A 198 14.47 -22.25 -7.67
CA SER A 198 15.09 -22.99 -8.76
C SER A 198 14.07 -23.13 -9.88
N ALA A 199 14.44 -22.79 -11.13
CA ALA A 199 13.56 -22.79 -12.29
C ALA A 199 12.48 -23.88 -12.15
N VAL A 200 11.22 -23.46 -12.03
CA VAL A 200 10.15 -24.40 -11.73
C VAL A 200 9.93 -25.19 -13.01
N ILE A 201 10.34 -26.46 -13.02
CA ILE A 201 9.89 -27.44 -14.00
C ILE A 201 8.37 -27.38 -13.95
N GLU A 202 7.69 -27.14 -15.09
CA GLU A 202 6.23 -27.03 -15.15
C GLU A 202 5.57 -28.13 -14.30
N LYS A 203 4.94 -27.72 -13.19
CA LYS A 203 4.27 -28.66 -12.28
C LYS A 203 2.78 -28.66 -12.57
N PRO A 204 2.13 -29.84 -12.57
CA PRO A 204 0.69 -29.90 -12.56
C PRO A 204 0.19 -29.27 -11.26
N LEU A 205 -0.82 -28.41 -11.38
CA LEU A 205 -1.52 -27.82 -10.23
C LEU A 205 -2.65 -28.74 -9.82
N THR A 206 -2.74 -29.03 -8.52
CA THR A 206 -3.74 -29.92 -7.96
C THR A 206 -4.48 -29.24 -6.81
N ALA A 207 -5.69 -29.74 -6.50
CA ALA A 207 -6.43 -29.29 -5.32
C ALA A 207 -5.62 -29.48 -4.03
N GLU A 208 -4.71 -30.47 -4.01
CA GLU A 208 -3.83 -30.72 -2.87
C GLU A 208 -2.86 -29.57 -2.60
N ASN A 209 -2.42 -28.85 -3.64
CA ASN A 209 -1.55 -27.69 -3.46
C ASN A 209 -2.26 -26.58 -2.65
N ILE A 210 -3.52 -26.29 -3.00
CA ILE A 210 -4.34 -25.33 -2.27
C ILE A 210 -4.61 -25.81 -0.85
N ARG A 211 -4.98 -27.10 -0.68
CA ARG A 211 -5.25 -27.67 0.65
C ARG A 211 -4.03 -27.62 1.57
N ASN A 212 -2.84 -27.92 1.05
CA ASN A 212 -1.59 -27.81 1.81
C ASN A 212 -1.32 -26.37 2.25
N ALA A 213 -1.49 -25.39 1.34
CA ALA A 213 -1.32 -23.98 1.68
C ALA A 213 -2.31 -23.52 2.75
N LEU A 214 -3.60 -23.87 2.61
CA LEU A 214 -4.65 -23.53 3.57
C LEU A 214 -4.43 -24.22 4.93
N ARG A 215 -4.02 -25.49 4.95
CA ARG A 215 -3.72 -26.23 6.18
C ARG A 215 -2.58 -25.59 6.96
N ASP A 216 -1.49 -25.26 6.28
CA ASP A 216 -0.29 -24.72 6.93
C ASP A 216 -0.53 -23.29 7.41
N PHE A 217 -1.22 -22.46 6.62
CA PHE A 217 -1.62 -21.13 7.07
C PHE A 217 -2.63 -21.18 8.22
N SER A 218 -3.60 -22.11 8.19
CA SER A 218 -4.51 -22.34 9.32
C SER A 218 -3.75 -22.74 10.58
N ALA A 219 -2.69 -23.54 10.43
CA ALA A 219 -1.87 -23.95 11.56
C ALA A 219 -1.09 -22.77 12.16
N TYR A 220 -0.59 -21.87 11.31
CA TYR A 220 0.04 -20.63 11.74
C TYR A 220 -0.95 -19.68 12.42
N HIS A 221 -2.14 -19.50 11.83
CA HIS A 221 -3.19 -18.64 12.37
C HIS A 221 -3.69 -19.10 13.74
N LEU A 222 -3.76 -20.42 13.98
CA LEU A 222 -4.09 -20.97 15.30
C LEU A 222 -3.01 -20.63 16.34
N LYS A 223 -1.72 -20.87 16.03
CA LYS A 223 -0.62 -20.46 16.91
C LYS A 223 -0.68 -18.98 17.27
N ARG A 224 -1.05 -18.14 16.31
CA ARG A 224 -1.24 -16.70 16.51
C ARG A 224 -2.35 -16.40 17.52
N LYS A 225 -3.48 -17.10 17.41
CA LYS A 225 -4.61 -16.95 18.35
C LYS A 225 -4.27 -17.47 19.74
N ASP A 226 -3.51 -18.54 19.82
CA ASP A 226 -3.11 -19.18 21.07
C ASP A 226 -2.05 -18.37 21.83
N GLY A 227 -1.48 -17.33 21.20
CA GLY A 227 -0.48 -16.44 21.81
C GLY A 227 0.96 -16.95 21.70
N ASP A 228 1.19 -18.01 20.92
CA ASP A 228 2.50 -18.65 20.72
C ASP A 228 3.42 -17.89 19.74
N ILE A 229 3.12 -16.62 19.45
CA ILE A 229 3.84 -15.78 18.49
C ILE A 229 4.36 -14.53 19.18
N THR A 230 5.62 -14.17 18.86
CA THR A 230 6.27 -12.99 19.44
C THR A 230 5.69 -11.67 18.91
N ILE A 231 5.86 -10.58 19.67
CA ILE A 231 5.47 -9.22 19.23
C ILE A 231 6.17 -8.84 17.91
N SER A 232 7.44 -9.25 17.75
CA SER A 232 8.21 -8.98 16.53
C SER A 232 7.61 -9.66 15.30
N GLU A 233 7.14 -10.91 15.43
CA GLU A 233 6.48 -11.63 14.35
C GLU A 233 5.11 -11.05 14.02
N ILE A 234 4.33 -10.65 15.02
CA ILE A 234 3.06 -9.94 14.81
C ILE A 234 3.30 -8.64 14.06
N ALA A 235 4.30 -7.86 14.47
CA ALA A 235 4.69 -6.63 13.79
C ALA A 235 5.05 -6.94 12.33
N ARG A 236 5.93 -7.91 12.08
CA ARG A 236 6.33 -8.33 10.74
C ARG A 236 5.13 -8.71 9.86
N ASP A 237 4.21 -9.53 10.36
CA ASP A 237 3.00 -9.92 9.61
C ASP A 237 2.10 -8.72 9.26
N MET A 238 1.97 -7.77 10.18
CA MET A 238 1.24 -6.53 9.93
C MET A 238 1.90 -5.71 8.82
N HIS A 239 3.24 -5.69 8.74
CA HIS A 239 3.96 -5.03 7.65
C HIS A 239 3.73 -5.73 6.32
N TYR A 240 3.78 -7.06 6.28
CA TYR A 240 3.47 -7.82 5.07
C TYR A 240 2.09 -7.44 4.52
N ARG A 241 1.06 -7.46 5.38
CA ARG A 241 -0.32 -7.11 5.01
C ARG A 241 -0.45 -5.64 4.59
N GLY A 242 0.19 -4.72 5.30
CA GLY A 242 0.16 -3.30 4.95
C GLY A 242 0.78 -3.01 3.58
N LEU A 243 1.98 -3.57 3.31
CA LEU A 243 2.74 -3.34 2.08
C LEU A 243 2.01 -3.86 0.84
N ILE A 244 1.45 -5.08 0.90
CA ILE A 244 0.69 -5.64 -0.23
C ILE A 244 -0.59 -4.85 -0.49
N LEU A 245 -1.35 -4.48 0.56
CA LEU A 245 -2.58 -3.71 0.39
C LEU A 245 -2.32 -2.30 -0.17
N THR A 246 -1.27 -1.63 0.30
CA THR A 246 -0.88 -0.33 -0.25
C THR A 246 -0.45 -0.45 -1.71
N ALA A 247 0.33 -1.47 -2.07
CA ALA A 247 0.77 -1.69 -3.44
C ALA A 247 -0.40 -2.02 -4.38
N ASP A 248 -1.30 -2.93 -3.99
CA ASP A 248 -2.45 -3.33 -4.80
C ASP A 248 -3.49 -2.22 -4.93
N HIS A 249 -3.81 -1.50 -3.86
CA HIS A 249 -4.72 -0.37 -3.94
C HIS A 249 -4.14 0.78 -4.79
N ALA A 250 -2.84 1.07 -4.65
CA ALA A 250 -2.18 2.10 -5.45
C ALA A 250 -2.15 1.73 -6.94
N ALA A 251 -1.83 0.48 -7.28
CA ALA A 251 -1.87 -0.03 -8.65
C ALA A 251 -3.30 -0.03 -9.21
N SER A 252 -4.28 -0.45 -8.40
CA SER A 252 -5.69 -0.48 -8.77
C SER A 252 -6.23 0.90 -9.12
N ALA A 253 -5.81 1.93 -8.38
CA ALA A 253 -6.17 3.32 -8.60
C ALA A 253 -5.37 4.02 -9.72
N GLY A 254 -4.39 3.33 -10.33
CA GLY A 254 -3.50 3.95 -11.31
C GLY A 254 -2.61 5.05 -10.71
N ALA A 255 -2.26 4.93 -9.42
CA ALA A 255 -1.50 5.94 -8.71
C ALA A 255 -0.09 6.09 -9.31
N PRO A 256 0.44 7.32 -9.43
CA PRO A 256 1.81 7.57 -9.87
C PRO A 256 2.85 6.98 -8.90
N PRO A 257 4.14 6.95 -9.28
CA PRO A 257 5.22 6.53 -8.39
C PRO A 257 5.22 7.35 -7.11
N PHE A 258 5.43 6.69 -5.96
CA PHE A 258 5.40 7.38 -4.69
C PHE A 258 6.58 8.37 -4.59
N PRO A 259 6.30 9.66 -4.38
CA PRO A 259 7.36 10.67 -4.28
C PRO A 259 8.18 10.46 -2.99
N PRO A 260 9.49 10.76 -3.03
CA PRO A 260 10.33 10.82 -1.84
C PRO A 260 9.97 12.03 -0.98
N MET A 261 10.28 11.96 0.31
CA MET A 261 10.18 13.10 1.22
C MET A 261 11.17 14.18 0.80
N ARG A 262 10.68 15.33 0.31
CA ARG A 262 11.52 16.45 -0.12
C ARG A 262 11.89 17.43 1.00
N LEU A 263 11.36 17.28 2.21
CA LEU A 263 11.62 18.19 3.32
C LEU A 263 13.12 18.19 3.69
N THR A 264 13.81 19.29 3.36
CA THR A 264 15.19 19.56 3.76
C THR A 264 15.23 20.69 4.80
N MET A 265 16.40 20.87 5.42
CA MET A 265 16.61 21.99 6.35
C MET A 265 16.44 23.35 5.65
N GLU A 266 16.81 23.45 4.37
CA GLU A 266 16.58 24.64 3.54
C GLU A 266 15.08 24.93 3.42
N ILE A 267 14.28 23.92 3.05
CA ILE A 267 12.82 24.09 2.96
C ILE A 267 12.22 24.48 4.31
N ALA A 268 12.67 23.86 5.40
CA ALA A 268 12.20 24.16 6.74
C ALA A 268 12.57 25.58 7.22
N SER A 269 13.65 26.17 6.71
CA SER A 269 14.14 27.50 7.09
C SER A 269 13.71 28.63 6.15
N LYS A 270 13.18 28.33 4.95
CA LYS A 270 12.66 29.32 3.98
C LYS A 270 11.80 30.44 4.57
N PRO A 271 10.83 30.19 5.48
CA PRO A 271 10.04 31.28 6.05
C PRO A 271 10.86 32.26 6.90
N LEU A 272 11.89 31.77 7.60
CA LEU A 272 12.80 32.60 8.39
C LEU A 272 13.66 33.46 7.45
N GLU A 273 14.17 32.88 6.37
CA GLU A 273 14.97 33.58 5.37
C GLU A 273 14.16 34.66 4.64
N LYS A 274 12.95 34.32 4.16
CA LYS A 274 12.05 35.25 3.46
C LYS A 274 11.68 36.45 4.32
N ASN A 275 11.45 36.22 5.61
CA ASN A 275 11.11 37.27 6.56
C ASN A 275 12.34 37.95 7.20
N LYS A 276 13.57 37.59 6.79
CA LYS A 276 14.85 38.06 7.36
C LYS A 276 14.89 37.93 8.90
N GLN A 277 14.28 36.88 9.45
CA GLN A 277 14.21 36.63 10.88
C GLN A 277 15.42 35.82 11.32
N THR A 278 16.06 36.25 12.40
CA THR A 278 17.08 35.44 13.07
C THR A 278 16.40 34.26 13.78
N PRO A 279 16.88 33.01 13.60
CA PRO A 279 16.28 31.86 14.25
C PRO A 279 16.29 32.01 15.77
N ASN A 280 15.15 31.72 16.40
CA ASN A 280 15.04 31.70 17.85
C ASN A 280 15.88 30.56 18.46
N PRO A 281 16.32 30.65 19.73
CA PRO A 281 17.12 29.61 20.37
C PRO A 281 16.48 28.21 20.31
N HIS A 282 15.16 28.12 20.45
CA HIS A 282 14.43 26.85 20.38
C HIS A 282 14.39 26.26 18.95
N GLN A 283 14.43 27.09 17.90
CA GLN A 283 14.53 26.63 16.51
C GLN A 283 15.93 26.06 16.22
N ILE A 284 16.98 26.70 16.75
CA ILE A 284 18.36 26.22 16.64
C ILE A 284 18.53 24.90 17.39
N GLN A 285 17.94 24.78 18.59
CA GLN A 285 17.96 23.54 19.36
C GLN A 285 17.22 22.41 18.62
N ALA A 286 16.08 22.70 17.99
CA ALA A 286 15.33 21.75 17.19
C ALA A 286 16.13 21.27 15.96
N ALA A 287 16.82 22.17 15.26
CA ALA A 287 17.66 21.80 14.12
C ALA A 287 18.90 20.96 14.50
N ASN A 288 19.39 21.11 15.74
CA ASN A 288 20.56 20.39 16.24
C ASN A 288 20.21 19.20 17.14
N SER A 289 18.94 18.78 17.18
CA SER A 289 18.52 17.68 18.03
C SER A 289 19.17 16.36 17.61
N LEU A 290 19.42 15.49 18.59
CA LEU A 290 19.77 14.10 18.35
C LEU A 290 18.57 13.31 17.81
N GLU A 291 18.80 12.08 17.37
CA GLU A 291 17.73 11.17 16.96
C GLU A 291 16.83 10.87 18.16
N GLY A 292 15.53 11.11 18.00
CA GLY A 292 14.55 10.81 19.05
C GLY A 292 13.39 11.79 19.12
N SER A 293 12.58 11.64 20.18
CA SER A 293 11.41 12.47 20.42
C SER A 293 11.77 13.78 21.12
N ALA A 294 11.09 14.87 20.75
CA ALA A 294 11.25 16.18 21.37
C ALA A 294 9.88 16.74 21.81
N ILE A 295 9.87 17.45 22.93
CA ILE A 295 8.71 18.22 23.40
C ILE A 295 9.10 19.69 23.38
N LEU A 296 8.36 20.50 22.63
CA LEU A 296 8.58 21.93 22.52
C LEU A 296 7.45 22.69 23.22
N THR A 297 7.79 23.43 24.27
CA THR A 297 6.87 24.33 24.96
C THR A 297 7.31 25.77 24.71
N ALA A 298 6.51 26.52 23.95
CA ALA A 298 6.77 27.93 23.67
C ALA A 298 5.46 28.73 23.50
N PRO A 299 5.45 30.04 23.79
CA PRO A 299 4.26 30.90 23.61
C PRO A 299 3.71 30.87 22.18
N THR A 300 2.44 31.21 21.98
CA THR A 300 1.86 31.39 20.64
C THR A 300 2.62 32.47 19.86
N GLY A 301 2.73 32.30 18.54
CA GLY A 301 3.49 33.25 17.69
C GLY A 301 5.02 33.15 17.76
N SER A 302 5.59 32.30 18.63
CA SER A 302 7.06 32.17 18.78
C SER A 302 7.79 31.41 17.65
N GLY A 303 7.06 30.89 16.65
CA GLY A 303 7.65 30.10 15.56
C GLY A 303 7.77 28.60 15.85
N LYS A 304 6.82 28.03 16.61
CA LYS A 304 6.75 26.59 16.93
C LYS A 304 6.68 25.71 15.68
N THR A 305 5.96 26.15 14.65
CA THR A 305 5.81 25.40 13.40
C THR A 305 7.14 25.24 12.68
N GLU A 306 7.91 26.33 12.56
CA GLU A 306 9.25 26.33 11.97
C GLU A 306 10.19 25.42 12.77
N ALA A 307 10.17 25.51 14.11
CA ALA A 307 10.97 24.64 14.96
C ALA A 307 10.61 23.15 14.77
N ALA A 308 9.33 22.81 14.67
CA ALA A 308 8.88 21.43 14.46
C ALA A 308 9.32 20.88 13.09
N LEU A 309 9.29 21.70 12.04
CA LEU A 309 9.74 21.30 10.71
C LEU A 309 11.27 21.21 10.61
N MET A 310 12.00 22.08 11.30
CA MET A 310 13.46 21.98 11.41
C MET A 310 13.87 20.71 12.16
N TRP A 311 13.17 20.36 13.25
CA TRP A 311 13.33 19.07 13.91
C TRP A 311 13.05 17.91 12.95
N ALA A 312 11.92 17.95 12.21
CA ALA A 312 11.58 16.88 11.27
C ALA A 312 12.62 16.74 10.16
N ALA A 313 13.12 17.84 9.59
CA ALA A 313 14.20 17.85 8.60
C ALA A 313 15.48 17.23 9.18
N ARG A 314 15.82 17.55 10.44
CA ARG A 314 16.97 16.94 11.13
C ARG A 314 16.77 15.44 11.34
N GLN A 315 15.59 15.00 11.77
CA GLN A 315 15.30 13.57 11.95
C GLN A 315 15.36 12.81 10.63
N ILE A 316 14.89 13.39 9.52
CA ILE A 316 14.99 12.76 8.18
C ILE A 316 16.44 12.54 7.77
N GLN A 317 17.34 13.48 8.10
CA GLN A 317 18.78 13.35 7.82
C GLN A 317 19.44 12.22 8.63
N LEU A 318 19.04 12.06 9.89
CA LEU A 318 19.58 11.03 10.78
C LEU A 318 19.01 9.65 10.45
N ARG A 319 17.70 9.59 10.19
CA ARG A 319 16.94 8.39 9.89
C ARG A 319 15.96 8.67 8.75
N PRO A 320 16.22 8.16 7.53
CA PRO A 320 15.34 8.36 6.38
C PRO A 320 13.89 7.97 6.70
N ALA A 321 13.01 8.98 6.72
CA ALA A 321 11.60 8.81 7.00
C ALA A 321 10.80 9.14 5.73
N PRO A 322 10.04 8.19 5.16
CA PRO A 322 9.34 8.42 3.91
C PRO A 322 8.12 9.32 4.05
N ARG A 323 7.56 9.46 5.26
CA ARG A 323 6.30 10.17 5.52
C ARG A 323 6.39 11.03 6.78
N LEU A 324 5.77 12.21 6.72
CA LEU A 324 5.62 13.14 7.83
C LEU A 324 4.14 13.42 8.02
N PHE A 325 3.66 13.20 9.24
CA PHE A 325 2.29 13.45 9.59
C PHE A 325 2.19 14.59 10.60
N TYR A 326 1.44 15.62 10.21
CA TYR A 326 1.18 16.79 11.03
C TYR A 326 -0.23 16.69 11.61
N THR A 327 -0.32 16.51 12.93
CA THR A 327 -1.61 16.34 13.61
C THR A 327 -2.09 17.63 14.24
N LEU A 328 -3.35 17.96 13.99
CA LEU A 328 -4.04 19.11 14.56
C LEU A 328 -5.46 18.71 14.99
N PRO A 329 -5.95 19.18 16.14
CA PRO A 329 -7.26 18.77 16.66
C PRO A 329 -8.45 19.31 15.85
N TYR A 330 -8.34 20.52 15.27
CA TYR A 330 -9.46 21.22 14.64
C TYR A 330 -9.33 21.31 13.11
N GLN A 331 -10.47 21.21 12.41
CA GLN A 331 -10.52 21.25 10.93
C GLN A 331 -10.05 22.57 10.33
N ALA A 332 -10.47 23.70 10.90
CA ALA A 332 -10.02 25.01 10.44
C ALA A 332 -8.50 25.18 10.56
N SER A 333 -7.93 24.71 11.68
CA SER A 333 -6.47 24.72 11.90
C SER A 333 -5.74 23.79 10.92
N MET A 334 -6.29 22.60 10.63
CA MET A 334 -5.71 21.69 9.63
C MET A 334 -5.63 22.34 8.24
N ASN A 335 -6.72 23.00 7.82
CA ASN A 335 -6.77 23.69 6.53
C ASN A 335 -5.75 24.82 6.47
N ALA A 336 -5.78 25.73 7.46
CA ALA A 336 -4.85 26.85 7.51
C ALA A 336 -3.38 26.40 7.59
N MET A 337 -3.10 25.30 8.30
CA MET A 337 -1.74 24.76 8.38
C MET A 337 -1.29 24.16 7.05
N ALA A 338 -2.16 23.44 6.36
CA ALA A 338 -1.82 22.87 5.06
C ALA A 338 -1.59 23.95 4.00
N ASP A 339 -2.44 24.98 3.96
CA ASP A 339 -2.27 26.13 3.08
C ASP A 339 -0.94 26.83 3.40
N ARG A 340 -0.64 27.06 4.69
CA ARG A 340 0.67 27.62 5.13
C ARG A 340 1.86 26.74 4.74
N LEU A 341 1.76 25.42 4.89
CA LEU A 341 2.82 24.49 4.50
C LEU A 341 3.09 24.58 3.00
N CYS A 342 2.02 24.58 2.19
CA CYS A 342 2.10 24.69 0.75
C CYS A 342 2.74 26.03 0.32
N ASP A 343 2.23 27.15 0.81
CA ASP A 343 2.64 28.49 0.36
C ASP A 343 4.00 28.91 0.93
N ALA A 344 4.22 28.74 2.24
CA ALA A 344 5.37 29.32 2.93
C ALA A 344 6.64 28.47 2.82
N PHE A 345 6.50 27.14 2.72
CA PHE A 345 7.65 26.21 2.72
C PHE A 345 7.92 25.64 1.32
N PHE A 346 6.87 25.18 0.63
CA PHE A 346 7.03 24.51 -0.66
C PHE A 346 6.84 25.46 -1.85
N GLY A 347 6.16 26.59 -1.65
CA GLY A 347 5.85 27.55 -2.72
C GLY A 347 4.92 26.97 -3.78
N VAL A 348 4.04 26.05 -3.38
CA VAL A 348 3.04 25.39 -4.23
C VAL A 348 1.66 25.71 -3.71
N GLU A 349 0.64 25.69 -4.56
CA GLU A 349 -0.76 25.76 -4.12
C GLU A 349 -1.32 24.37 -3.85
N LEU A 350 -2.15 24.22 -2.82
CA LEU A 350 -2.78 22.95 -2.47
C LEU A 350 -3.65 22.37 -3.62
N THR A 351 -4.24 23.26 -4.42
CA THR A 351 -5.13 22.98 -5.57
C THR A 351 -4.38 22.55 -6.82
N ASN A 352 -3.11 22.92 -6.96
CA ASN A 352 -2.33 22.61 -8.15
C ASN A 352 -1.79 21.17 -8.06
N LEU A 353 -2.59 20.20 -8.51
CA LEU A 353 -2.26 18.77 -8.48
C LEU A 353 -1.03 18.38 -9.33
N VAL A 354 -0.56 19.26 -10.23
CA VAL A 354 0.62 19.01 -11.07
C VAL A 354 1.89 19.33 -10.30
N GLU A 355 1.90 20.47 -9.61
CA GLU A 355 3.06 20.96 -8.85
C GLU A 355 3.09 20.44 -7.42
N ASN A 356 1.93 20.35 -6.76
CA ASN A 356 1.81 19.81 -5.41
C ASN A 356 1.75 18.27 -5.44
N GLN A 357 2.91 17.67 -5.24
CA GLN A 357 3.07 16.23 -4.99
C GLN A 357 3.46 15.93 -3.54
N ASP A 358 3.58 16.97 -2.72
CA ASP A 358 4.26 16.91 -1.44
C ASP A 358 3.29 16.96 -0.24
N ILE A 359 2.20 17.73 -0.32
CA ILE A 359 1.32 18.01 0.83
C ILE A 359 -0.15 17.69 0.52
N THR A 360 -0.84 17.10 1.49
CA THR A 360 -2.31 16.94 1.47
C THR A 360 -2.94 17.07 2.86
N ILE A 361 -4.28 17.06 2.89
CA ILE A 361 -5.11 17.14 4.08
C ILE A 361 -6.02 15.92 4.18
N GLN A 362 -6.14 15.36 5.39
CA GLN A 362 -7.05 14.24 5.67
C GLN A 362 -7.96 14.49 6.89
N HIS A 363 -9.22 14.81 6.62
CA HIS A 363 -10.32 14.81 7.59
C HIS A 363 -11.66 14.43 6.93
N SER A 364 -12.72 14.26 7.72
CA SER A 364 -14.05 13.78 7.25
C SER A 364 -14.70 14.64 6.18
N ARG A 365 -14.30 15.90 6.03
CA ARG A 365 -14.81 16.86 5.05
C ARG A 365 -13.77 17.27 3.98
N ALA A 366 -12.63 16.57 3.90
CA ALA A 366 -11.55 16.95 2.98
C ALA A 366 -12.01 16.96 1.51
N THR A 367 -12.84 15.99 1.10
CA THR A 367 -13.42 15.96 -0.26
C THR A 367 -14.26 17.19 -0.58
N LEU A 368 -15.02 17.69 0.40
CA LEU A 368 -15.80 18.92 0.21
C LEU A 368 -14.89 20.14 0.07
N LYS A 369 -13.82 20.22 0.88
CA LYS A 369 -12.82 21.29 0.76
C LYS A 369 -12.15 21.25 -0.62
N PHE A 370 -11.64 20.10 -1.06
CA PHE A 370 -11.04 19.97 -2.40
C PHE A 370 -12.00 20.35 -3.52
N TYR A 371 -13.30 20.07 -3.35
CA TYR A 371 -14.32 20.50 -4.29
C TYR A 371 -14.50 22.02 -4.30
N GLN A 372 -14.56 22.65 -3.13
CA GLN A 372 -14.65 24.11 -2.99
C GLN A 372 -13.41 24.79 -3.58
N ASP A 373 -12.21 24.35 -3.19
CA ASP A 373 -10.96 24.92 -3.67
C ASP A 373 -10.82 24.75 -5.22
N ALA A 374 -11.31 23.64 -5.79
CA ALA A 374 -11.33 23.42 -7.24
C ALA A 374 -12.40 24.24 -8.00
N MET A 375 -13.43 24.70 -7.32
CA MET A 375 -14.43 25.62 -7.87
C MET A 375 -13.96 27.07 -7.78
N ASP A 376 -13.19 27.41 -6.75
CA ASP A 376 -12.64 28.76 -6.53
C ASP A 376 -11.40 29.05 -7.41
N SER A 377 -10.72 28.02 -7.93
CA SER A 377 -9.56 28.19 -8.82
C SER A 377 -9.98 28.73 -10.20
N ASP A 378 -9.46 29.90 -10.58
CA ASP A 378 -9.74 30.68 -11.81
C ASP A 378 -9.30 30.02 -13.14
N SER A 379 -8.82 28.78 -13.11
CA SER A 379 -8.57 28.00 -14.33
C SER A 379 -9.90 27.71 -15.02
N GLY A 380 -10.13 28.34 -16.18
CA GLY A 380 -11.37 28.35 -16.98
C GLY A 380 -11.91 26.99 -17.48
N ALA A 381 -12.12 26.05 -16.56
CA ALA A 381 -12.72 24.73 -16.74
C ALA A 381 -13.65 24.40 -15.57
N ALA A 382 -14.37 25.41 -15.06
CA ALA A 382 -15.32 25.29 -13.96
C ALA A 382 -16.68 24.72 -14.44
N GLU A 383 -16.67 23.50 -14.99
CA GLU A 383 -17.88 22.67 -15.01
C GLU A 383 -17.90 21.82 -13.72
N ALA A 384 -19.02 21.84 -12.99
CA ALA A 384 -19.21 21.09 -11.74
C ALA A 384 -18.77 19.59 -11.79
N PRO A 385 -18.94 18.87 -12.92
CA PRO A 385 -18.43 17.50 -13.06
C PRO A 385 -16.89 17.41 -12.96
N GLY A 386 -16.16 18.35 -13.56
CA GLY A 386 -14.70 18.35 -13.59
C GLY A 386 -14.07 18.61 -12.22
N ALA A 387 -14.66 19.51 -11.41
CA ALA A 387 -14.20 19.74 -10.04
C ALA A 387 -14.56 18.57 -9.11
N SER A 388 -15.73 17.95 -9.28
CA SER A 388 -16.09 16.74 -8.52
C SER A 388 -15.12 15.60 -8.78
N GLN A 389 -14.72 15.41 -10.03
CA GLN A 389 -13.72 14.41 -10.40
C GLN A 389 -12.35 14.71 -9.78
N ARG A 390 -11.85 15.94 -9.90
CA ARG A 390 -10.57 16.35 -9.29
C ARG A 390 -10.55 16.16 -7.76
N ALA A 391 -11.63 16.55 -7.08
CA ALA A 391 -11.75 16.39 -5.63
C ALA A 391 -11.75 14.91 -5.19
N ARG A 392 -12.38 14.03 -5.98
CA ARG A 392 -12.36 12.57 -5.75
C ARG A 392 -10.97 12.01 -5.97
N GLU A 393 -10.31 12.34 -7.07
CA GLU A 393 -8.95 11.90 -7.37
C GLU A 393 -7.95 12.30 -6.27
N GLN A 394 -8.04 13.55 -5.77
CA GLN A 394 -7.20 14.02 -4.67
C GLN A 394 -7.51 13.30 -3.34
N THR A 395 -8.79 13.06 -3.06
CA THR A 395 -9.20 12.28 -1.89
C THR A 395 -8.67 10.85 -1.97
N ASP A 396 -8.75 10.20 -3.13
CA ASP A 396 -8.31 8.84 -3.33
C ASP A 396 -6.79 8.74 -3.20
N LYS A 397 -6.02 9.65 -3.81
CA LYS A 397 -4.56 9.76 -3.62
C LYS A 397 -4.18 9.96 -2.15
N THR A 398 -4.95 10.77 -1.42
CA THR A 398 -4.74 11.01 0.01
C THR A 398 -4.95 9.73 0.82
N ARG A 399 -6.04 8.99 0.54
CA ARG A 399 -6.32 7.69 1.19
C ARG A 399 -5.26 6.63 0.89
N LEU A 400 -4.59 6.74 -0.26
CA LEU A 400 -3.49 5.85 -0.67
C LEU A 400 -2.13 6.23 -0.07
N ASN A 401 -2.06 7.27 0.76
CA ASN A 401 -0.82 7.80 1.31
C ASN A 401 0.23 8.17 0.25
N TYR A 402 -0.26 8.68 -0.88
CA TYR A 402 0.58 9.13 -1.98
C TYR A 402 1.50 10.27 -1.55
N TYR A 403 0.91 11.30 -0.94
CA TYR A 403 1.62 12.50 -0.51
C TYR A 403 2.53 12.23 0.71
N PRO A 404 3.78 12.71 0.69
CA PRO A 404 4.75 12.47 1.74
C PRO A 404 4.40 13.22 3.03
N ILE A 405 3.85 14.42 2.93
CA ILE A 405 3.42 15.24 4.08
C ILE A 405 1.89 15.25 4.14
N GLN A 406 1.34 14.88 5.30
CA GLN A 406 -0.10 14.87 5.49
C GLN A 406 -0.50 15.63 6.75
N VAL A 407 -1.39 16.59 6.60
CA VAL A 407 -2.05 17.25 7.73
C VAL A 407 -3.33 16.50 8.03
N PHE A 408 -3.42 15.89 9.21
CA PHE A 408 -4.53 15.00 9.51
C PHE A 408 -5.00 15.07 10.97
N SER A 409 -6.22 14.60 11.19
CA SER A 409 -6.83 14.64 12.51
C SER A 409 -6.32 13.49 13.40
N PRO A 410 -6.04 13.73 14.70
CA PRO A 410 -5.71 12.69 15.67
C PRO A 410 -6.72 11.53 15.70
N TYR A 411 -8.00 11.82 15.42
CA TYR A 411 -9.05 10.79 15.36
C TYR A 411 -8.80 9.71 14.29
N GLN A 412 -8.04 10.00 13.23
CA GLN A 412 -7.67 8.96 12.26
C GLN A 412 -6.67 7.97 12.87
N MET A 413 -5.81 8.40 13.79
CA MET A 413 -4.91 7.49 14.51
C MET A 413 -5.70 6.57 15.44
N LEU A 414 -6.76 7.07 16.07
CA LEU A 414 -7.59 6.24 16.95
C LEU A 414 -8.26 5.09 16.18
N LYS A 415 -8.56 5.26 14.89
CA LYS A 415 -9.07 4.14 14.06
C LYS A 415 -8.10 2.96 14.01
N ALA A 416 -6.78 3.23 14.10
CA ALA A 416 -5.75 2.20 14.24
C ALA A 416 -5.93 1.41 15.53
N ALA A 417 -6.00 2.14 16.64
CA ALA A 417 -6.07 1.57 17.98
C ALA A 417 -7.32 0.69 18.16
N TYR A 418 -8.43 1.07 17.52
CA TYR A 418 -9.70 0.34 17.59
C TYR A 418 -9.91 -0.68 16.46
N GLN A 419 -8.93 -0.92 15.59
CA GLN A 419 -9.00 -1.90 14.50
C GLN A 419 -10.24 -1.73 13.60
N LEU A 420 -10.66 -0.48 13.37
CA LEU A 420 -11.84 -0.19 12.55
C LEU A 420 -11.56 -0.48 11.08
N LYS A 421 -12.54 -1.02 10.35
CA LYS A 421 -12.41 -1.43 8.93
C LYS A 421 -11.64 -0.41 8.08
N GLY A 422 -10.55 -0.84 7.44
CA GLY A 422 -9.66 0.01 6.65
C GLY A 422 -8.47 0.56 7.45
N TYR A 423 -8.31 0.16 8.71
CA TYR A 423 -7.12 0.46 9.51
C TYR A 423 -5.86 -0.11 8.85
N GLU A 424 -5.93 -1.21 8.10
CA GLU A 424 -4.74 -1.85 7.56
C GLU A 424 -3.98 -0.98 6.56
N THR A 425 -4.73 -0.24 5.72
CA THR A 425 -4.16 0.69 4.74
C THR A 425 -3.80 2.04 5.37
N ALA A 426 -4.54 2.44 6.42
CA ALA A 426 -4.39 3.73 7.08
C ALA A 426 -3.44 3.73 8.30
N CYS A 427 -3.07 2.58 8.87
CA CYS A 427 -2.56 2.55 10.25
C CYS A 427 -1.20 1.90 10.48
N TRP A 428 -0.53 1.28 9.50
CA TRP A 428 0.80 0.70 9.79
C TRP A 428 1.93 1.15 8.86
N LEU A 429 1.70 1.35 7.55
CA LEU A 429 2.70 2.03 6.71
C LEU A 429 2.94 3.50 7.10
N ILE A 430 1.94 4.09 7.76
CA ILE A 430 1.94 5.44 8.34
C ILE A 430 2.76 5.48 9.62
N ILE A 431 2.89 4.39 10.39
CA ILE A 431 3.49 4.43 11.73
C ILE A 431 4.95 3.97 11.69
N THR A 432 5.31 3.03 10.82
CA THR A 432 6.69 2.53 10.78
C THR A 432 7.57 3.41 9.90
N ASN A 433 8.57 4.02 10.52
CA ASN A 433 9.50 4.99 9.94
C ASN A 433 8.91 6.33 9.53
N ALA A 434 7.70 6.68 9.94
CA ALA A 434 7.22 8.05 9.75
C ALA A 434 7.65 8.98 10.89
N LEU A 435 7.52 10.28 10.64
CA LEU A 435 7.62 11.32 11.65
C LEU A 435 6.24 11.86 11.99
N PHE A 436 6.02 12.14 13.26
CA PHE A 436 4.78 12.71 13.77
C PHE A 436 5.06 14.04 14.44
N ILE A 437 4.31 15.07 14.05
CA ILE A 437 4.27 16.35 14.75
C ILE A 437 2.88 16.48 15.37
N PHE A 438 2.85 16.62 16.69
CA PHE A 438 1.64 16.88 17.45
C PHE A 438 1.58 18.36 17.80
N ASP A 439 0.77 19.12 17.06
CA ASP A 439 0.58 20.54 17.33
C ASP A 439 -0.76 20.76 18.04
N VAL A 440 -0.67 21.39 19.20
CA VAL A 440 -1.82 21.81 20.00
C VAL A 440 -1.76 23.32 20.08
N ASN A 441 -2.48 23.98 19.18
CA ASN A 441 -2.75 25.40 19.33
C ASN A 441 -3.80 25.57 20.43
N SER A 442 -3.37 26.11 21.57
CA SER A 442 -4.19 26.43 22.74
C SER A 442 -5.22 27.53 22.49
N THR A 443 -5.32 28.09 21.27
CA THR A 443 -6.23 29.18 20.93
C THR A 443 -7.72 28.82 20.93
N LEU A 444 -8.08 27.57 21.23
CA LEU A 444 -9.48 27.14 21.40
C LEU A 444 -9.77 26.57 22.80
N ILE A 445 -8.86 26.81 23.75
CA ILE A 445 -9.12 26.64 25.17
C ILE A 445 -9.20 28.05 25.78
N GLU A 446 -10.37 28.65 25.71
CA GLU A 446 -10.77 29.72 26.62
C GLU A 446 -12.18 29.43 27.13
N PRO A 447 -12.46 29.63 28.42
CA PRO A 447 -11.79 29.02 29.59
C PRO A 447 -12.56 27.80 30.13
#